data_AF-A0A9D2J6T0-F1
#
_entry.id   AF-A0A9D2J6T0-F1
#
_cell.length_a   1.000
_cell.length_b   1.000
_cell.length_c   1.000
_cell.angle_alpha   90.00
_cell.angle_beta   90.00
_cell.angle_gamma   90.00
#
_symmetry.space_group_name_H-M   'P 1'
#
loop_
_entity.id
_entity.type
_entity.pdbx_description
1 polymer ?
#
loop_
_entity_poly.entity_id
_entity_poly.type
_entity_poly.pdbx_seq_one_letter_code
_entity_poly.pdbx_strand_id
1 'polypeptide(L)'
;LDQQSWNPSLGLTRERWDVHAVFLPELKLDMKAEAARLRGIMDEIGNVNIFLSEGAGVPEIVAELEAAGEEVQRDPFGHVKLDTINPGAWFAKQFAELIGAEKTMVQKSGYFSRSAAANETDLELIASMTDLAVDTAIAGESGVIGHDEENGDRLSAIAFPRIAGGKAFDISQDWFTELLADLGQPVAAADPVEH
;
A
#
# COMPACT_ATOMS: atom_id res chain seq x y z
N LEU A 1 -0.92 -12.36 13.86
CA LEU A 1 -1.90 -12.32 14.97
C LEU A 1 -1.93 -13.64 15.75
N ASP A 2 -1.68 -14.77 15.09
CA ASP A 2 -1.79 -16.14 15.65
C ASP A 2 -0.78 -16.50 16.74
N GLN A 3 0.33 -15.76 16.82
CA GLN A 3 1.39 -16.01 17.81
C GLN A 3 1.17 -15.22 19.11
N GLN A 4 0.15 -14.34 19.16
CA GLN A 4 -0.12 -13.49 20.32
C GLN A 4 -1.05 -14.16 21.32
N SER A 5 -0.80 -13.93 22.61
CA SER A 5 -1.74 -14.29 23.68
C SER A 5 -2.67 -13.10 23.97
N TRP A 6 -3.97 -13.32 23.88
CA TRP A 6 -4.99 -12.27 24.03
C TRP A 6 -5.50 -12.14 25.46
N ASN A 7 -5.94 -10.93 25.84
CA ASN A 7 -6.59 -10.68 27.12
C ASN A 7 -7.92 -9.95 26.91
N PRO A 8 -9.01 -10.70 26.65
CA PRO A 8 -10.32 -10.12 26.39
C PRO A 8 -10.87 -9.29 27.56
N SER A 9 -10.47 -9.59 28.80
CA SER A 9 -10.93 -8.85 29.98
C SER A 9 -10.43 -7.39 30.00
N LEU A 10 -9.34 -7.09 29.28
CA LEU A 10 -8.82 -5.74 29.07
C LEU A 10 -9.22 -5.16 27.70
N GLY A 11 -10.12 -5.83 26.98
CA GLY A 11 -10.51 -5.45 25.63
C GLY A 11 -9.43 -5.71 24.57
N LEU A 12 -8.41 -6.53 24.87
CA LEU A 12 -7.38 -6.96 23.94
C LEU A 12 -7.81 -8.28 23.29
N THR A 13 -8.51 -8.18 22.17
CA THR A 13 -8.93 -9.33 21.36
C THR A 13 -8.30 -9.27 19.98
N ARG A 14 -8.26 -10.41 19.29
CA ARG A 14 -7.65 -10.52 17.96
C ARG A 14 -8.32 -9.59 16.97
N GLU A 15 -9.64 -9.58 16.97
CA GLU A 15 -10.48 -8.86 16.01
C GLU A 15 -10.19 -7.36 16.07
N ARG A 16 -10.01 -6.81 17.28
CA ARG A 16 -9.65 -5.41 17.49
C ARG A 16 -8.26 -5.02 16.99
N TRP A 17 -7.37 -6.00 16.83
CA TRP A 17 -6.00 -5.80 16.34
C TRP A 17 -5.84 -6.12 14.86
N ASP A 18 -6.86 -6.72 14.26
CA ASP A 18 -6.82 -7.10 12.85
C ASP A 18 -6.94 -5.87 11.93
N VAL A 19 -6.55 -6.04 10.68
CA VAL A 19 -6.84 -5.05 9.64
C VAL A 19 -8.30 -5.22 9.21
N HIS A 20 -8.98 -4.11 8.96
CA HIS A 20 -10.40 -4.11 8.60
C HIS A 20 -10.64 -3.57 7.19
N ALA A 21 -9.69 -2.80 6.65
CA ALA A 21 -9.71 -2.33 5.27
C ALA A 21 -8.28 -2.09 4.77
N VAL A 22 -8.08 -2.30 3.46
CA VAL A 22 -6.82 -2.05 2.75
C VAL A 22 -7.11 -1.17 1.53
N PHE A 23 -6.38 -0.07 1.39
CA PHE A 23 -6.54 0.85 0.27
C PHE A 23 -5.24 0.98 -0.52
N LEU A 24 -5.32 0.58 -1.80
CA LEU A 24 -4.25 0.62 -2.79
C LEU A 24 -4.59 1.61 -3.92
N PRO A 25 -3.62 2.17 -4.64
CA PRO A 25 -3.89 3.05 -5.78
C PRO A 25 -4.71 2.37 -6.87
N GLU A 26 -4.57 1.05 -7.02
CA GLU A 26 -5.26 0.24 -8.03
C GLU A 26 -6.70 -0.13 -7.66
N LEU A 27 -7.13 0.17 -6.42
CA LEU A 27 -8.49 -0.11 -5.96
C LEU A 27 -9.38 1.13 -6.10
N LYS A 28 -10.58 0.93 -6.64
CA LYS A 28 -11.62 1.95 -6.67
C LYS A 28 -12.04 2.32 -5.25
N LEU A 29 -11.96 3.60 -4.94
CA LEU A 29 -12.37 4.11 -3.63
C LEU A 29 -13.84 4.60 -3.65
N ASP A 30 -14.75 3.78 -3.13
CA ASP A 30 -16.09 4.26 -2.74
C ASP A 30 -16.09 4.57 -1.24
N MET A 31 -15.73 5.81 -0.91
CA MET A 31 -15.61 6.24 0.49
C MET A 31 -16.91 6.08 1.29
N LYS A 32 -18.07 6.27 0.66
CA LYS A 32 -19.36 6.24 1.36
C LYS A 32 -19.78 4.81 1.66
N ALA A 33 -19.70 3.93 0.66
CA ALA A 33 -20.04 2.52 0.85
C ALA A 33 -19.11 1.88 1.89
N GLU A 34 -17.82 2.16 1.79
CA GLU A 34 -16.83 1.56 2.67
C GLU A 34 -16.89 2.11 4.10
N ALA A 35 -17.14 3.41 4.27
CA ALA A 35 -17.40 3.97 5.60
C ALA A 35 -18.66 3.40 6.24
N ALA A 36 -19.72 3.12 5.47
CA ALA A 36 -20.93 2.47 6.00
C ALA A 36 -20.65 1.05 6.50
N ARG A 37 -19.85 0.28 5.75
CA ARG A 37 -19.41 -1.07 6.15
C ARG A 37 -18.56 -1.02 7.41
N LEU A 38 -17.55 -0.16 7.44
CA LEU A 38 -16.63 0.00 8.57
C LEU A 38 -17.33 0.55 9.82
N ARG A 39 -18.39 1.37 9.67
CA ARG A 39 -19.23 1.79 10.79
C ARG A 39 -19.91 0.61 11.47
N GLY A 40 -20.41 -0.36 10.71
CA GLY A 40 -20.96 -1.60 11.28
C GLY A 40 -19.95 -2.36 12.14
N ILE A 41 -18.70 -2.45 11.66
CA ILE A 41 -17.60 -3.06 12.43
C ILE A 41 -17.28 -2.21 13.67
N MET A 42 -17.17 -0.89 13.53
CA MET A 42 -16.96 0.03 14.66
C MET A 42 -18.03 -0.16 15.75
N ASP A 43 -19.30 -0.30 15.36
CA ASP A 43 -20.43 -0.51 16.29
C ASP A 43 -20.35 -1.87 17.01
N GLU A 44 -19.83 -2.91 16.34
CA GLU A 44 -19.73 -4.27 16.89
C GLU A 44 -18.50 -4.44 17.80
N ILE A 45 -17.31 -4.08 17.32
CA ILE A 45 -16.04 -4.37 18.01
C ILE A 45 -15.43 -3.15 18.70
N GLY A 46 -15.85 -1.94 18.36
CA GLY A 46 -15.43 -0.68 19.01
C GLY A 46 -14.20 0.00 18.40
N ASN A 47 -13.61 -0.54 17.33
CA ASN A 47 -12.56 0.12 16.54
C ASN A 47 -12.51 -0.44 15.11
N VAL A 48 -11.83 0.29 14.23
CA VAL A 48 -11.39 -0.23 12.92
C VAL A 48 -9.93 0.17 12.71
N ASN A 49 -9.15 -0.73 12.10
CA ASN A 49 -7.78 -0.48 11.70
C ASN A 49 -7.71 -0.53 10.19
N ILE A 50 -7.18 0.54 9.58
CA ILE A 50 -7.17 0.73 8.14
C ILE A 50 -5.73 0.81 7.68
N PHE A 51 -5.38 0.01 6.68
CA PHE A 51 -4.12 0.15 5.95
C PHE A 51 -4.36 1.02 4.71
N LEU A 52 -3.60 2.10 4.58
CA LEU A 52 -3.64 3.00 3.45
C LEU A 52 -2.24 3.12 2.87
N SER A 53 -2.08 2.69 1.62
CA SER A 53 -0.84 2.91 0.87
C SER A 53 -0.67 4.39 0.51
N GLU A 54 0.58 4.81 0.29
CA GLU A 54 0.92 6.23 0.07
C GLU A 54 0.22 6.85 -1.15
N GLY A 55 0.00 6.06 -2.21
CA GLY A 55 -0.64 6.51 -3.45
C GLY A 55 -2.17 6.36 -3.49
N ALA A 56 -2.78 5.74 -2.48
CA ALA A 56 -4.22 5.51 -2.48
C ALA A 56 -5.00 6.80 -2.19
N GLY A 57 -6.09 7.02 -2.92
CA GLY A 57 -6.95 8.20 -2.77
C GLY A 57 -6.38 9.50 -3.35
N VAL A 58 -5.20 9.45 -3.99
CA VAL A 58 -4.56 10.65 -4.56
C VAL A 58 -5.40 11.29 -5.65
N PRO A 59 -5.99 10.55 -6.62
CA PRO A 59 -6.86 11.16 -7.63
C PRO A 59 -8.06 11.89 -7.02
N GLU A 60 -8.68 11.31 -5.99
CA GLU A 60 -9.82 11.90 -5.28
C GLU A 60 -9.40 13.17 -4.53
N ILE A 61 -8.24 13.17 -3.87
CA ILE A 61 -7.72 14.36 -3.19
C ILE A 61 -7.42 15.47 -4.20
N VAL A 62 -6.79 15.15 -5.33
CA VAL A 62 -6.49 16.11 -6.39
C VAL A 62 -7.76 16.71 -6.94
N ALA A 63 -8.77 15.89 -7.25
CA ALA A 63 -10.06 16.35 -7.74
C ALA A 63 -10.77 17.28 -6.74
N GLU A 64 -10.70 16.99 -5.44
CA GLU A 64 -11.26 17.85 -4.39
C GLU A 64 -10.52 19.19 -4.29
N LEU A 65 -9.18 19.17 -4.29
CA LEU A 65 -8.35 20.38 -4.25
C LEU A 65 -8.59 21.26 -5.48
N GLU A 66 -8.62 20.68 -6.67
CA GLU A 66 -8.92 21.39 -7.91
C GLU A 66 -10.34 21.97 -7.90
N ALA A 67 -11.34 21.23 -7.40
CA ALA A 67 -12.71 21.74 -7.25
C ALA A 67 -12.84 22.87 -6.22
N ALA A 68 -11.98 22.87 -5.20
CA ALA A 68 -11.85 23.96 -4.23
C ALA A 68 -11.06 25.17 -4.76
N GLY A 69 -10.46 25.05 -5.96
CA GLY A 69 -9.61 26.07 -6.56
C GLY A 69 -8.21 26.16 -5.95
N GLU A 70 -7.77 25.11 -5.25
CA GLU A 70 -6.42 25.00 -4.70
C GLU A 70 -5.44 24.48 -5.76
N GLU A 71 -4.21 25.00 -5.74
CA GLU A 71 -3.18 24.61 -6.70
C GLU A 71 -2.49 23.31 -6.29
N VAL A 72 -2.59 22.28 -7.14
CA VAL A 72 -1.92 20.99 -6.95
C VAL A 72 -0.49 21.07 -7.48
N GLN A 73 0.49 20.99 -6.59
CA GLN A 73 1.90 21.00 -6.99
C GLN A 73 2.27 19.71 -7.71
N ARG A 74 2.95 19.86 -8.84
CA ARG A 74 3.50 18.75 -9.62
C ARG A 74 5.02 18.85 -9.68
N ASP A 75 5.69 17.72 -9.81
CA ASP A 75 7.12 17.64 -10.03
C ASP A 75 7.47 17.89 -11.52
N PRO A 76 8.76 17.95 -11.89
CA PRO A 76 9.18 18.16 -13.28
C PRO A 76 8.75 17.06 -14.27
N PHE A 77 8.32 15.90 -13.77
CA PHE A 77 7.81 14.78 -14.55
C PHE A 77 6.28 14.81 -14.68
N GLY A 78 5.61 15.80 -14.07
CA GLY A 78 4.16 15.98 -14.11
C GLY A 78 3.42 15.22 -13.01
N HIS A 79 4.15 14.50 -12.15
CA HIS A 79 3.60 13.72 -11.05
C HIS A 79 3.21 14.62 -9.88
N VAL A 80 2.10 14.30 -9.24
CA VAL A 80 1.60 15.04 -8.08
C VAL A 80 2.58 14.89 -6.92
N LYS A 81 2.96 16.02 -6.31
CA LYS A 81 3.85 16.04 -5.16
C LYS A 81 3.14 15.55 -3.90
N LEU A 82 3.23 14.25 -3.63
CA LEU A 82 2.62 13.60 -2.45
C LEU A 82 3.18 14.12 -1.11
N ASP A 83 4.34 14.77 -1.09
CA ASP A 83 4.85 15.45 0.10
C ASP A 83 4.05 16.71 0.45
N THR A 84 3.43 17.35 -0.56
CA THR A 84 2.61 18.55 -0.41
C THR A 84 1.16 18.24 -0.03
N ILE A 85 0.70 17.02 -0.33
CA ILE A 85 -0.65 16.54 -0.06
C ILE A 85 -0.52 15.41 0.95
N ASN A 86 -0.89 15.60 2.22
CA ASN A 86 -0.78 14.54 3.22
C ASN A 86 -1.96 13.54 3.10
N PRO A 87 -1.85 12.44 2.33
CA PRO A 87 -3.02 11.67 1.91
C PRO A 87 -3.60 10.92 3.10
N GLY A 88 -2.74 10.40 3.99
CA GLY A 88 -3.17 9.75 5.22
C GLY A 88 -3.92 10.66 6.19
N ALA A 89 -3.54 11.95 6.29
CA ALA A 89 -4.27 12.88 7.15
C ALA A 89 -5.60 13.31 6.52
N TRP A 90 -5.62 13.57 5.21
CA TRP A 90 -6.86 13.88 4.50
C TRP A 90 -7.84 12.71 4.57
N PHE A 91 -7.36 11.51 4.24
CA PHE A 91 -8.15 10.28 4.27
C PHE A 91 -8.70 10.03 5.67
N ALA A 92 -7.85 10.09 6.70
CA ALA A 92 -8.28 9.89 8.08
C ALA A 92 -9.34 10.91 8.52
N LYS A 93 -9.22 12.18 8.11
CA LYS A 93 -10.22 13.21 8.42
C LYS A 93 -11.57 12.88 7.80
N GLN A 94 -11.60 12.59 6.49
CA GLN A 94 -12.84 12.30 5.77
C GLN A 94 -13.48 10.99 6.25
N PHE A 95 -12.69 9.90 6.35
CA PHE A 95 -13.20 8.60 6.80
C PHE A 95 -13.67 8.62 8.24
N ALA A 96 -13.00 9.33 9.14
CA ALA A 96 -13.42 9.38 10.54
C ALA A 96 -14.79 10.03 10.71
N GLU A 97 -15.07 11.10 9.97
CA GLU A 97 -16.38 11.74 9.97
C GLU A 97 -17.45 10.78 9.42
N LEU A 98 -17.17 10.13 8.29
CA LEU A 98 -18.09 9.19 7.65
C LEU A 98 -18.34 7.91 8.47
N ILE A 99 -17.35 7.43 9.22
CA ILE A 99 -17.49 6.27 10.12
C ILE A 99 -18.13 6.69 11.45
N GLY A 100 -18.00 7.95 11.85
CA GLY A 100 -18.42 8.43 13.17
C GLY A 100 -17.40 8.15 14.26
N ALA A 101 -16.11 8.07 13.91
CA ALA A 101 -15.03 7.82 14.84
C ALA A 101 -14.74 9.07 15.69
N GLU A 102 -14.96 8.98 17.01
CA GLU A 102 -14.68 10.08 17.94
C GLU A 102 -13.17 10.30 18.16
N LYS A 103 -12.37 9.26 17.94
CA LYS A 103 -10.92 9.29 18.11
C LYS A 103 -10.23 8.64 16.93
N THR A 104 -9.22 9.32 16.40
CA THR A 104 -8.41 8.86 15.28
C THR A 104 -6.94 8.82 15.66
N MET A 105 -6.21 7.85 15.10
CA MET A 105 -4.77 7.77 15.19
C MET A 105 -4.20 7.47 13.81
N VAL A 106 -3.36 8.35 13.30
CA VAL A 106 -2.66 8.16 12.01
C VAL A 106 -1.21 7.83 12.31
N GLN A 107 -0.75 6.67 11.85
CA GLN A 107 0.62 6.20 12.02
C GLN A 107 1.30 6.09 10.67
N LYS A 108 2.37 6.87 10.46
CA LYS A 108 3.20 6.79 9.25
C LYS A 108 4.40 5.89 9.52
N SER A 109 4.39 4.69 8.97
CA SER A 109 5.45 3.70 9.17
C SER A 109 6.67 3.90 8.28
N GLY A 110 6.61 4.77 7.26
CA GLY A 110 7.62 4.86 6.19
C GLY A 110 9.09 4.86 6.65
N TYR A 111 9.46 5.71 7.62
CA TYR A 111 10.83 5.71 8.15
C TYR A 111 11.18 4.41 8.88
N PHE A 112 10.29 3.90 9.73
CA PHE A 112 10.51 2.66 10.47
C PHE A 112 10.64 1.46 9.53
N SER A 113 9.75 1.34 8.54
CA SER A 113 9.80 0.27 7.54
C SER A 113 11.07 0.30 6.69
N ARG A 114 11.57 1.49 6.32
CA ARG A 114 12.76 1.64 5.47
C ARG A 114 14.10 1.60 6.23
N SER A 115 14.07 1.71 7.56
CA SER A 115 15.28 1.72 8.40
C SER A 115 15.41 0.52 9.34
N ALA A 116 14.40 -0.36 9.36
CA ALA A 116 14.48 -1.61 10.07
C ALA A 116 15.60 -2.49 9.51
N ALA A 117 16.23 -3.29 10.37
CA ALA A 117 17.20 -4.28 9.94
C ALA A 117 16.50 -5.31 9.03
N ALA A 118 17.17 -5.67 7.93
CA ALA A 118 16.72 -6.73 7.04
C ALA A 118 16.56 -8.05 7.81
N ASN A 119 15.51 -8.80 7.50
CA ASN A 119 15.32 -10.15 8.03
C ASN A 119 16.26 -11.16 7.33
N GLU A 120 16.27 -12.40 7.79
CA GLU A 120 17.15 -13.46 7.23
C GLU A 120 16.91 -13.68 5.73
N THR A 121 15.65 -13.76 5.30
CA THR A 121 15.27 -13.92 3.88
C THR A 121 15.74 -12.74 3.02
N ASP A 122 15.59 -11.51 3.51
CA ASP A 122 16.06 -10.32 2.82
C ASP A 122 17.61 -10.31 2.72
N LEU A 123 18.31 -10.73 3.78
CA LEU A 123 19.77 -10.83 3.78
C LEU A 123 20.27 -11.86 2.77
N GLU A 124 19.63 -13.03 2.69
CA GLU A 124 19.92 -14.06 1.69
C GLU A 124 19.67 -13.54 0.27
N LEU A 125 18.55 -12.86 0.05
CA LEU A 125 18.22 -12.23 -1.24
C LEU A 125 19.28 -11.21 -1.64
N ILE A 126 19.63 -10.27 -0.75
CA ILE A 126 20.67 -9.25 -0.97
C ILE A 126 22.01 -9.91 -1.32
N ALA A 127 22.41 -10.95 -0.58
CA ALA A 127 23.65 -11.67 -0.85
C ALA A 127 23.64 -12.28 -2.25
N SER A 128 22.60 -13.03 -2.62
CA SER A 128 22.49 -13.66 -3.95
C SER A 128 22.51 -12.64 -5.10
N MET A 129 21.83 -11.50 -4.93
CA MET A 129 21.81 -10.43 -5.92
C MET A 129 23.19 -9.78 -6.06
N THR A 130 23.89 -9.59 -4.94
CA THR A 130 25.23 -8.97 -4.92
C THR A 130 26.27 -9.89 -5.55
N ASP A 131 26.22 -11.18 -5.27
CA ASP A 131 27.13 -12.17 -5.87
C ASP A 131 26.99 -12.18 -7.39
N LEU A 132 25.75 -12.27 -7.90
CA LEU A 132 25.51 -12.21 -9.34
C LEU A 132 25.93 -10.85 -9.93
N ALA A 133 25.68 -9.74 -9.24
CA ALA A 133 26.09 -8.41 -9.72
C ALA A 133 27.60 -8.31 -9.92
N VAL A 134 28.40 -8.88 -9.01
CA VAL A 134 29.85 -8.91 -9.11
C VAL A 134 30.29 -9.79 -10.29
N ASP A 135 29.74 -10.99 -10.44
CA ASP A 135 30.06 -11.89 -11.55
C ASP A 135 29.73 -11.27 -12.92
N THR A 136 28.53 -10.67 -13.05
CA THR A 136 28.10 -9.94 -14.25
C THR A 136 29.04 -8.77 -14.57
N ALA A 137 29.44 -8.00 -13.55
CA ALA A 137 30.36 -6.88 -13.75
C ALA A 137 31.77 -7.34 -14.20
N ILE A 138 32.28 -8.44 -13.64
CA ILE A 138 33.56 -9.04 -14.05
C ILE A 138 33.49 -9.57 -15.49
N ALA A 139 32.36 -10.15 -15.88
CA ALA A 139 32.10 -10.62 -17.25
C ALA A 139 31.96 -9.47 -18.27
N GLY A 140 31.84 -8.22 -17.82
CA GLY A 140 31.63 -7.05 -18.68
C GLY A 140 30.21 -6.97 -19.25
N GLU A 141 29.26 -7.65 -18.61
CA GLU A 141 27.85 -7.64 -18.98
C GLU A 141 27.14 -6.45 -18.32
N SER A 142 26.05 -5.99 -18.93
CA SER A 142 25.33 -4.78 -18.51
C SER A 142 23.85 -5.07 -18.30
N GLY A 143 23.31 -4.65 -17.16
CA GLY A 143 21.91 -4.83 -16.80
C GLY A 143 21.62 -4.50 -15.35
N VAL A 144 20.35 -4.63 -14.96
CA VAL A 144 19.87 -4.52 -13.58
C VAL A 144 19.69 -5.92 -13.02
N ILE A 145 20.33 -6.25 -11.90
CA ILE A 145 20.15 -7.56 -11.27
C ILE A 145 18.78 -7.63 -10.60
N GLY A 146 18.02 -8.68 -10.93
CA GLY A 146 16.71 -8.93 -10.36
C GLY A 146 16.17 -10.30 -10.72
N HIS A 147 15.12 -10.71 -10.03
CA HIS A 147 14.30 -11.86 -10.43
C HIS A 147 13.42 -11.40 -11.59
N ASP A 148 13.68 -11.95 -12.78
CA ASP A 148 13.07 -11.53 -14.04
C ASP A 148 11.77 -12.30 -14.28
N GLU A 149 10.62 -11.68 -14.02
CA GLU A 149 9.29 -12.29 -14.19
C GLU A 149 9.04 -12.82 -15.61
N GLU A 150 9.51 -12.10 -16.64
CA GLU A 150 9.37 -12.54 -18.05
C GLU A 150 10.34 -13.69 -18.39
N ASN A 151 11.26 -14.01 -17.49
CA ASN A 151 12.17 -15.14 -17.56
C ASN A 151 11.92 -16.15 -16.42
N GLY A 152 10.66 -16.24 -15.97
CA GLY A 152 10.21 -17.22 -14.97
C GLY A 152 10.82 -17.00 -13.59
N ASP A 153 10.89 -15.74 -13.16
CA ASP A 153 11.41 -15.30 -11.86
C ASP A 153 12.87 -15.73 -11.61
N ARG A 154 13.65 -15.90 -12.67
CA ARG A 154 15.05 -16.26 -12.53
C ARG A 154 15.88 -15.04 -12.20
N LEU A 155 16.74 -15.17 -11.20
CA LEU A 155 17.77 -14.18 -10.90
C LEU A 155 18.70 -14.02 -12.12
N SER A 156 18.73 -12.83 -12.70
CA SER A 156 19.47 -12.54 -13.93
C SER A 156 19.86 -11.07 -14.05
N ALA A 157 20.73 -10.74 -15.00
CA ALA A 157 21.02 -9.37 -15.41
C ALA A 157 20.02 -8.91 -16.48
N ILE A 158 19.02 -8.13 -16.06
CA ILE A 158 17.92 -7.67 -16.92
C ILE A 158 18.40 -6.48 -17.76
N ALA A 159 18.21 -6.56 -19.07
CA ALA A 159 18.63 -5.51 -20.00
C ALA A 159 17.88 -4.19 -19.74
N PHE A 160 18.61 -3.07 -19.66
CA PHE A 160 18.04 -1.74 -19.39
C PHE A 160 16.81 -1.35 -20.23
N PRO A 161 16.74 -1.65 -21.54
CA PRO A 161 15.55 -1.30 -22.34
C PRO A 161 14.26 -2.02 -21.92
N ARG A 162 14.36 -3.08 -21.10
CA ARG A 162 13.20 -3.80 -20.53
C ARG A 162 12.74 -3.23 -19.20
N ILE A 163 13.54 -2.37 -18.56
CA ILE A 163 13.21 -1.80 -17.26
C ILE A 163 12.36 -0.54 -17.45
N ALA A 164 11.15 -0.57 -16.89
CA ALA A 164 10.23 0.55 -16.85
C ALA A 164 9.68 0.75 -15.42
N GLY A 165 9.32 1.99 -15.08
CA GLY A 165 8.61 2.31 -13.85
C GLY A 165 7.09 2.22 -14.02
N GLY A 166 6.34 2.39 -12.93
CA GLY A 166 4.88 2.53 -12.98
C GLY A 166 4.11 1.23 -13.23
N LYS A 167 4.72 0.07 -12.97
CA LYS A 167 3.99 -1.21 -13.00
C LYS A 167 2.94 -1.22 -11.88
N ALA A 168 1.67 -1.27 -12.26
CA ALA A 168 0.55 -1.41 -11.33
C ALA A 168 0.56 -2.80 -10.68
N PHE A 169 0.11 -2.85 -9.43
CA PHE A 169 -0.16 -4.13 -8.77
C PHE A 169 -1.36 -4.83 -9.40
N ASP A 170 -1.24 -6.14 -9.63
CA ASP A 170 -2.35 -6.96 -10.13
C ASP A 170 -3.31 -7.30 -8.98
N ILE A 171 -4.46 -6.62 -8.93
CA ILE A 171 -5.49 -6.87 -7.91
C ILE A 171 -6.27 -8.17 -8.13
N SER A 172 -6.04 -8.90 -9.21
CA SER A 172 -6.69 -10.20 -9.48
C SER A 172 -5.96 -11.39 -8.87
N GLN A 173 -4.82 -11.16 -8.22
CA GLN A 173 -4.04 -12.20 -7.55
C GLN A 173 -4.89 -12.94 -6.50
N ASP A 174 -4.89 -14.27 -6.56
CA ASP A 174 -5.76 -15.13 -5.73
C ASP A 174 -5.66 -14.76 -4.24
N TRP A 175 -4.43 -14.69 -3.70
CA TRP A 175 -4.19 -14.34 -2.29
C TRP A 175 -4.73 -12.97 -1.90
N PHE A 176 -4.76 -12.02 -2.84
CA PHE A 176 -5.24 -10.67 -2.59
C PHE A 176 -6.77 -10.61 -2.63
N THR A 177 -7.38 -11.33 -3.56
CA THR A 177 -8.85 -11.45 -3.61
C THR A 177 -9.40 -12.21 -2.40
N GLU A 178 -8.68 -13.24 -1.92
CA GLU A 178 -8.98 -13.96 -0.69
C GLU A 178 -8.87 -13.02 0.53
N LEU A 179 -7.79 -12.24 0.63
CA LEU A 179 -7.62 -11.24 1.67
C LEU A 179 -8.79 -10.24 1.70
N LEU A 180 -9.17 -9.67 0.55
CA LEU A 180 -10.27 -8.71 0.50
C LEU A 180 -11.63 -9.36 0.81
N ALA A 181 -11.85 -10.61 0.39
CA ALA A 181 -13.04 -11.37 0.75
C ALA A 181 -13.13 -11.61 2.26
N ASP A 182 -12.02 -11.98 2.91
CA ASP A 182 -11.93 -12.17 4.37
C ASP A 182 -12.21 -10.86 5.12
N LEU A 183 -11.77 -9.72 4.58
CA LEU A 183 -12.09 -8.40 5.11
C LEU A 183 -13.54 -7.96 4.84
N GLY A 184 -14.26 -8.67 3.96
CA GLY A 184 -15.58 -8.26 3.46
C GLY A 184 -15.54 -7.01 2.57
N GLN A 185 -14.38 -6.69 1.99
CA GLN A 185 -14.15 -5.53 1.15
C GLN A 185 -14.31 -5.92 -0.34
N PRO A 186 -15.04 -5.15 -1.16
CA PRO A 186 -15.22 -5.48 -2.57
C PRO A 186 -13.95 -5.25 -3.38
N VAL A 187 -13.71 -6.12 -4.37
CA VAL A 187 -12.64 -5.97 -5.36
C VAL A 187 -13.19 -5.19 -6.55
N ALA A 188 -12.69 -3.96 -6.75
CA ALA A 188 -13.01 -3.16 -7.92
C ALA A 188 -11.76 -2.36 -8.34
N ALA A 189 -11.41 -2.42 -9.62
CA ALA A 189 -10.29 -1.66 -10.16
C ALA A 189 -10.60 -0.16 -10.18
N ALA A 190 -9.62 0.65 -9.79
CA ALA A 190 -9.64 2.09 -10.01
C ALA A 190 -9.68 2.40 -11.52
N ASP A 191 -10.15 3.60 -11.86
CA ASP A 191 -10.01 4.09 -13.23
C ASP A 191 -8.53 4.22 -13.58
N PRO A 192 -8.10 3.88 -14.81
CA PRO A 192 -6.70 3.96 -15.20
C PRO A 192 -6.18 5.38 -15.01
N VAL A 193 -5.16 5.53 -14.17
CA VAL A 193 -4.43 6.79 -14.01
C VAL A 193 -3.32 6.79 -15.04
N GLU A 194 -3.28 7.79 -15.94
CA GLU A 194 -2.10 7.98 -16.80
C GLU A 194 -0.91 8.36 -15.90
N HIS A 195 0.10 7.50 -15.87
CA HIS A 195 1.38 7.71 -15.19
C HIS A 195 2.40 8.43 -16.07
#